data_AF-A0AAJ2L9C7-F1
#
_entry.id   AF-A0AAJ2L9C7-F1
#
_cell.length_a   1.000
_cell.length_b   1.000
_cell.length_c   1.000
_cell.angle_alpha   90.00
_cell.angle_beta   90.00
_cell.angle_gamma   90.00
#
_symmetry.space_group_name_H-M   'P 1'
#
loop_
_entity.id
_entity.type
_entity.pdbx_description
1 polymer ?
#
loop_
_entity_poly.entity_id
_entity_poly.type
_entity_poly.pdbx_seq_one_letter_code
_entity_poly.pdbx_strand_id
1 'polypeptide(L)' 'METIVIEVDDRVAEAWRNAPEAAREAIRYKINVSLAHELIKDSTLDYISFLQSLRSEMSSAGLTQEELDNIIRDE' A
#
# COMPACT_ATOMS: atom_id res chain seq x y z
N MET A 1 -0.03 10.84 9.99
CA MET A 1 -0.43 10.42 8.63
C MET A 1 -1.57 11.32 8.17
N GLU A 2 -1.59 11.65 6.90
CA GLU A 2 -2.72 12.33 6.25
C GLU A 2 -3.63 11.27 5.60
N THR A 3 -4.89 11.63 5.32
CA THR A 3 -5.86 10.72 4.70
C THR A 3 -6.31 11.27 3.36
N ILE A 4 -6.17 10.45 2.32
CA ILE A 4 -6.70 10.70 0.97
C ILE A 4 -7.95 9.85 0.79
N VAL A 5 -9.00 10.43 0.22
CA VAL A 5 -10.22 9.72 -0.15
C VAL A 5 -10.23 9.52 -1.66
N ILE A 6 -10.41 8.28 -2.10
CA ILE A 6 -10.46 7.91 -3.51
C ILE A 6 -11.89 7.43 -3.81
N GLU A 7 -12.52 8.05 -4.80
CA GLU A 7 -13.80 7.58 -5.33
C GLU A 7 -13.58 6.31 -6.15
N VAL A 8 -14.40 5.29 -5.88
CA VAL A 8 -14.34 3.98 -6.54
C VAL A 8 -15.75 3.55 -6.95
N ASP A 9 -15.83 2.61 -7.90
CA ASP A 9 -17.10 2.01 -8.30
C ASP A 9 -17.80 1.29 -7.12
N ASP A 10 -19.13 1.25 -7.14
CA ASP A 10 -19.95 0.64 -6.08
C ASP A 10 -19.55 -0.81 -5.78
N ARG A 11 -19.18 -1.58 -6.81
CA ARG A 11 -18.76 -2.99 -6.65
C ARG A 11 -17.44 -3.10 -5.89
N VAL A 12 -16.52 -2.17 -6.12
CA VAL A 12 -15.24 -2.11 -5.42
C VAL A 12 -15.47 -1.70 -3.96
N ALA A 13 -16.33 -0.72 -3.71
CA ALA A 13 -16.69 -0.30 -2.36
C ALA A 13 -17.39 -1.43 -1.57
N GLU A 14 -18.24 -2.22 -2.22
CA GLU A 14 -18.88 -3.39 -1.62
C GLU A 14 -17.86 -4.50 -1.32
N ALA A 15 -16.99 -4.84 -2.27
CA ALA A 15 -15.95 -5.83 -2.07
C ALA A 15 -15.01 -5.42 -0.91
N TRP A 16 -14.64 -4.15 -0.83
CA TRP A 16 -13.84 -3.60 0.27
C TRP A 16 -14.52 -3.77 1.62
N ARG A 17 -15.82 -3.41 1.73
CA ARG A 17 -16.58 -3.51 2.99
C ARG A 17 -16.68 -4.94 3.50
N ASN A 18 -16.72 -5.92 2.60
CA ASN A 18 -16.84 -7.34 2.92
C ASN A 18 -15.49 -8.07 3.06
N ALA A 19 -14.38 -7.42 2.74
CA ALA A 19 -13.06 -8.04 2.78
C ALA A 19 -12.56 -8.23 4.23
N PRO A 20 -11.85 -9.34 4.52
CA PRO A 20 -11.17 -9.51 5.80
C PRO A 20 -10.21 -8.35 6.10
N GLU A 21 -9.99 -8.05 7.39
CA GLU A 21 -9.09 -6.98 7.81
C GLU A 21 -7.68 -7.14 7.23
N ALA A 22 -7.11 -8.35 7.27
CA ALA A 22 -5.81 -8.64 6.66
C ALA A 22 -5.76 -8.31 5.15
N ALA A 23 -6.85 -8.58 4.42
CA ALA A 23 -6.92 -8.27 2.99
C ALA A 23 -7.02 -6.77 2.74
N ARG A 24 -7.80 -6.03 3.56
CA ARG A 24 -7.89 -4.57 3.48
C ARG A 24 -6.56 -3.90 3.79
N GLU A 25 -5.83 -4.39 4.79
CA GLU A 25 -4.49 -3.93 5.12
C GLU A 25 -3.53 -4.14 3.95
N ALA A 26 -3.48 -5.34 3.38
CA ALA A 26 -2.63 -5.64 2.22
C ALA A 26 -2.94 -4.72 1.02
N ILE A 27 -4.22 -4.51 0.72
CA ILE A 27 -4.65 -3.59 -0.36
C ILE A 27 -4.26 -2.15 -0.04
N ARG A 28 -4.41 -1.69 1.22
CA ARG A 28 -3.98 -0.35 1.64
C ARG A 28 -2.49 -0.14 1.37
N TYR A 29 -1.66 -1.12 1.69
CA TYR A 29 -0.22 -1.05 1.41
C TYR A 29 0.07 -0.99 -0.09
N LYS A 30 -0.60 -1.84 -0.90
CA LYS A 30 -0.48 -1.80 -2.37
C LYS A 30 -0.84 -0.43 -2.95
N ILE A 31 -1.97 0.15 -2.52
CA ILE A 31 -2.40 1.46 -2.99
C ILE A 31 -1.38 2.54 -2.58
N ASN A 32 -0.88 2.51 -1.34
CA ASN A 32 0.10 3.49 -0.89
C ASN A 32 1.42 3.42 -1.68
N VAL A 33 1.91 2.21 -2.01
CA VAL A 33 3.09 2.03 -2.87
C VAL A 33 2.84 2.58 -4.26
N SER A 34 1.72 2.21 -4.87
CA SER A 34 1.38 2.66 -6.22
C SER A 34 1.21 4.19 -6.30
N LEU A 35 0.57 4.80 -5.29
CA LEU A 35 0.45 6.25 -5.19
C LEU A 35 1.81 6.93 -4.99
N ALA A 36 2.68 6.37 -4.15
CA ALA A 36 4.03 6.90 -3.96
C ALA A 36 4.84 6.80 -5.25
N HIS A 37 4.77 5.67 -5.96
CA HIS A 37 5.41 5.56 -7.26
C HIS A 37 4.90 6.65 -8.22
N GLU A 38 3.59 6.80 -8.41
CA GLU A 38 3.08 7.77 -9.38
C GLU A 38 3.31 9.23 -9.00
N LEU A 39 3.30 9.57 -7.70
CA LEU A 39 3.34 10.95 -7.24
C LEU A 39 4.73 11.43 -6.82
N ILE A 40 5.64 10.53 -6.44
CA ILE A 40 6.98 10.88 -5.94
C ILE A 40 8.14 10.14 -6.64
N LYS A 41 7.91 9.33 -7.71
CA LYS A 41 8.99 8.60 -8.42
C LYS A 41 10.13 9.49 -8.93
N ASP A 42 9.84 10.74 -9.31
CA ASP A 42 10.86 11.67 -9.80
C ASP A 42 11.85 12.10 -8.70
N SER A 43 11.49 11.88 -7.43
CA SER A 43 12.37 11.98 -6.28
C SER A 43 12.77 10.59 -5.80
N THR A 44 13.78 10.00 -6.45
CA THR A 44 14.27 8.64 -6.15
C THR A 44 14.62 8.45 -4.67
N LEU A 45 15.12 9.48 -4.00
CA LEU A 45 15.44 9.42 -2.57
C LEU A 45 14.19 9.39 -1.68
N ASP A 46 13.16 10.17 -2.01
CA ASP A 46 11.91 10.20 -1.25
C ASP A 46 11.14 8.90 -1.41
N TYR A 47 11.15 8.32 -2.63
CA TYR A 47 10.54 7.01 -2.88
C TYR A 47 11.24 5.88 -2.10
N ILE A 48 12.58 5.86 -2.09
CA ILE A 48 13.35 4.88 -1.29
C ILE A 48 13.06 5.05 0.20
N SER A 49 13.03 6.28 0.71
CA SER A 49 12.75 6.54 2.12
C SER A 49 11.33 6.10 2.49
N PHE A 50 10.35 6.32 1.60
CA PHE A 50 8.99 5.84 1.79
C PHE A 50 8.92 4.31 1.89
N LEU A 51 9.58 3.59 0.97
CA LEU A 51 9.61 2.12 0.99
C LEU A 51 10.25 1.57 2.27
N GLN A 52 11.27 2.24 2.80
CA GLN A 52 11.90 1.86 4.08
C GLN A 52 10.96 2.08 5.27
N SER A 53 10.26 3.21 5.33
CA SER A 53 9.26 3.48 6.36
C SER A 53 8.11 2.47 6.30
N LEU A 54 7.62 2.16 5.10
CA LEU A 54 6.56 1.18 4.87
C LEU A 54 6.97 -0.21 5.38
N ARG A 55 8.20 -0.64 5.10
CA ARG A 55 8.76 -1.92 5.56
C ARG A 55 8.81 -2.01 7.09
N SER A 56 9.15 -0.91 7.76
CA SER A 56 9.17 -0.85 9.23
C SER A 56 7.77 -0.97 9.84
N GLU A 57 6.77 -0.33 9.22
CA GLU A 57 5.37 -0.42 9.66
C GLU A 57 4.79 -1.82 9.41
N MET A 58 5.06 -2.41 8.25
CA MET A 58 4.57 -3.75 7.90
C MET A 58 5.18 -4.86 8.75
N SER A 59 6.48 -4.74 9.09
CA SER A 59 7.14 -5.66 10.04
C SER A 59 6.47 -5.63 11.42
N SER A 60 5.90 -4.48 11.80
CA SER A 60 5.17 -4.31 13.06
C SER A 60 3.73 -4.82 12.98
N ALA A 61 3.16 -4.93 11.77
CA ALA A 61 1.80 -5.39 11.51
C ALA A 61 1.69 -6.90 11.19
N GLY A 62 2.81 -7.63 11.16
CA GLY A 62 2.84 -9.08 10.94
C GLY A 62 2.78 -9.53 9.48
N LEU A 63 2.92 -8.59 8.54
CA LEU A 63 3.11 -8.92 7.12
C LEU A 63 4.56 -9.32 6.88
N THR A 64 4.75 -10.43 6.18
CA THR A 64 6.07 -10.97 5.88
C THR A 64 6.79 -10.13 4.83
N GLN A 65 8.12 -10.12 4.88
CA GLN A 65 8.93 -9.43 3.88
C GLN A 65 8.67 -9.97 2.46
N GLU A 66 8.25 -11.23 2.34
CA GLU A 66 7.85 -11.86 1.07
C GLU A 66 6.58 -11.23 0.48
N GLU A 67 5.58 -10.91 1.31
CA GLU A 67 4.37 -10.21 0.85
C GLU A 67 4.68 -8.79 0.38
N LEU A 68 5.60 -8.09 1.06
CA LEU A 68 6.09 -6.78 0.62
C LEU A 68 6.85 -6.88 -0.70
N ASP A 69 7.77 -7.83 -0.82
CA ASP A 69 8.58 -7.99 -2.03
C ASP A 69 7.68 -8.40 -3.21
N ASN A 70 6.62 -9.16 -2.99
CA ASN A 70 5.60 -9.46 -4.00
C ASN A 70 4.79 -8.20 -4.38
N ILE A 71 4.44 -7.34 -3.42
CA ILE A 71 3.78 -6.05 -3.71
C ILE A 71 4.66 -5.17 -4.61
N ILE A 72 5.97 -5.15 -4.37
CA ILE A 72 6.93 -4.35 -5.12
C ILE A 72 7.29 -5.00 -6.48
N ARG A 73 7.24 -6.33 -6.59
CA ARG A 73 7.62 -7.09 -7.80
C ARG A 73 6.48 -7.35 -8.78
N ASP A 74 5.21 -7.31 -8.34
CA ASP A 74 4.04 -7.45 -9.23
C ASP A 74 3.74 -6.17 -10.05
N GLU A 75 4.64 -5.18 -10.03
CA GLU A 75 4.71 -4.03 -10.94
C GLU A 75 5.80 -4.21 -12.01
#